data_AF-A0A2V8IJ24-F1
#
_entry.id   AF-A0A2V8IJ24-F1
#
_cell.length_a   1.000
_cell.length_b   1.000
_cell.length_c   1.000
_cell.angle_alpha   90.00
_cell.angle_beta   90.00
_cell.angle_gamma   90.00
#
_symmetry.space_group_name_H-M   'P 1'
#
loop_
_entity.id
_entity.type
_entity.pdbx_description
1 polymer ?
#
loop_
_entity_poly.entity_id
_entity_poly.type
_entity_poly.pdbx_seq_one_letter_code
_entity_poly.pdbx_strand_id
1 'polypeptide(L)'
;MQARGSAVLQSEASTSSVSLGWAEIEASGPLNGYAIFRQRLPGLPDSEATTPLETIAPSSVAFFFDNVAGFQTGIAVVNLSASETTVTAVFRDENGLQLGSSQFSIPRSGHSSFFLNSRFPTTANRRGIVEFQNQSGITGVGLRFSPSLSFTSVPVIR
;
A
#
# COMPACT_ATOMS: atom_id res chain seq x y z
N MET A 1 -5.53 17.75 22.93
CA MET A 1 -5.61 16.42 23.57
C MET A 1 -4.69 16.39 24.78
N GLN A 2 -5.09 15.75 25.87
CA GLN A 2 -4.15 15.44 26.95
C GLN A 2 -3.11 14.44 26.47
N ALA A 3 -1.94 14.37 27.12
CA ALA A 3 -0.93 13.36 26.81
C ALA A 3 -1.55 11.95 26.90
N ARG A 4 -1.20 11.07 25.96
CA ARG A 4 -1.78 9.71 25.83
C ARG A 4 -3.28 9.65 25.55
N GLY A 5 -3.87 10.72 25.00
CA GLY A 5 -5.21 10.65 24.40
C GLY A 5 -5.23 9.77 23.14
N SER A 6 -6.40 9.25 22.80
CA SER A 6 -6.64 8.46 21.58
C SER A 6 -7.88 8.94 20.84
N ALA A 7 -7.87 8.83 19.52
CA ALA A 7 -9.03 9.04 18.67
C ALA A 7 -9.15 7.88 17.69
N VAL A 8 -10.38 7.55 17.30
CA VAL A 8 -10.68 6.54 16.28
C VAL A 8 -11.52 7.19 15.20
N LEU A 9 -11.05 7.09 13.96
CA LEU A 9 -11.79 7.47 12.77
C LEU A 9 -12.12 6.19 12.00
N GLN A 10 -13.39 6.00 11.68
CA GLN A 10 -13.86 4.87 10.90
C GLN A 10 -14.54 5.41 9.64
N SER A 11 -14.19 4.86 8.48
CA SER A 11 -14.94 5.15 7.26
C SER A 11 -16.35 4.57 7.38
N GLU A 12 -17.36 5.40 7.15
CA GLU A 12 -18.75 4.98 7.00
C GLU A 12 -18.86 4.23 5.65
N ALA A 13 -19.33 2.98 5.68
CA ALA A 13 -19.65 2.25 4.46
C ALA A 13 -21.02 2.72 3.93
N SER A 14 -21.06 3.91 3.34
CA SER A 14 -22.28 4.40 2.69
C SER A 14 -22.13 4.34 1.16
N THR A 15 -22.95 3.49 0.55
CA THR A 15 -23.27 3.31 -0.89
C THR A 15 -22.58 2.16 -1.65
N SER A 16 -23.24 1.74 -2.74
CA SER A 16 -22.93 0.63 -3.64
C SER A 16 -21.69 0.85 -4.54
N SER A 17 -20.94 1.93 -4.33
CA SER A 17 -19.74 2.26 -5.09
C SER A 17 -18.51 2.34 -4.18
N VAL A 18 -17.43 1.68 -4.58
CA VAL A 18 -16.14 1.75 -3.88
C VAL A 18 -15.58 3.17 -3.97
N SER A 19 -15.36 3.80 -2.82
CA SER A 19 -14.57 5.03 -2.73
C SER A 19 -13.12 4.68 -2.37
N LEU A 20 -12.17 5.18 -3.16
CA LEU A 20 -10.74 5.01 -2.92
C LEU A 20 -10.19 6.36 -2.42
N GLY A 21 -9.30 6.31 -1.43
CA GLY A 21 -8.79 7.51 -0.80
C GLY A 21 -7.52 7.25 0.02
N TRP A 22 -6.95 8.34 0.49
CA TRP A 22 -5.85 8.38 1.43
C TRP A 22 -6.20 9.39 2.53
N ALA A 23 -5.48 9.34 3.65
CA ALA A 23 -5.67 10.27 4.75
C ALA A 23 -4.32 10.84 5.17
N GLU A 24 -4.27 12.15 5.38
CA GLU A 24 -3.18 12.86 6.05
C GLU A 24 -3.64 13.24 7.45
N ILE A 25 -2.73 13.18 8.43
CA ILE A 25 -3.01 13.65 9.78
C ILE A 25 -1.93 14.66 10.15
N GLU A 26 -2.34 15.92 10.29
CA GLU A 26 -1.48 16.97 10.84
C GLU A 26 -1.65 17.05 12.36
N ALA A 27 -0.54 17.09 13.10
CA ALA A 27 -0.54 17.20 14.55
C ALA A 27 0.52 18.18 15.04
N SER A 28 0.18 18.97 16.06
CA SER A 28 1.09 19.93 16.70
C SER A 28 2.01 19.31 17.78
N GLY A 29 1.90 18.00 17.99
CA GLY A 29 2.71 17.24 18.95
C GLY A 29 2.93 15.81 18.49
N PRO A 30 3.69 15.00 19.25
CA PRO A 30 3.98 13.63 18.88
C PRO A 30 2.71 12.80 18.66
N LEU A 31 2.61 12.19 17.49
CA LEU A 31 1.51 11.31 17.11
C LEU A 31 2.07 9.94 16.74
N ASN A 32 1.39 8.88 17.17
CA ASN A 32 1.61 7.53 16.72
C ASN A 32 0.25 6.93 16.38
N GLY A 33 0.21 6.01 15.43
CA GLY A 33 -1.05 5.39 15.03
C GLY A 33 -0.85 4.29 14.02
N TYR A 34 -1.97 3.72 13.60
CA TYR A 34 -2.08 2.74 12.54
C TYR A 34 -3.49 2.80 11.95
N ALA A 35 -3.66 2.33 10.73
CA ALA A 35 -4.96 2.09 10.14
C ALA A 35 -5.28 0.59 10.14
N ILE A 36 -6.56 0.25 10.26
CA ILE A 36 -7.09 -1.11 10.10
C ILE A 36 -7.86 -1.15 8.78
N PHE A 37 -7.41 -2.00 7.85
CA PHE A 37 -8.20 -2.38 6.69
C PHE A 37 -9.09 -3.55 7.10
N ARG A 38 -10.40 -3.46 6.83
CA ARG A 38 -11.38 -4.51 7.14
C ARG A 38 -12.15 -4.90 5.88
N GLN A 39 -12.28 -6.20 5.65
CA GLN A 39 -13.15 -6.76 4.62
C GLN A 39 -14.25 -7.59 5.28
N ARG A 40 -15.48 -7.36 4.84
CA ARG A 40 -16.67 -8.15 5.23
C ARG A 40 -17.29 -8.74 3.99
N LEU A 41 -17.30 -10.06 3.89
CA LEU A 41 -17.93 -10.78 2.79
C LEU A 41 -19.06 -11.67 3.32
N PRO A 42 -20.25 -11.68 2.69
CA PRO A 42 -21.32 -12.58 3.10
C PRO A 42 -20.87 -14.05 3.11
N GLY A 43 -21.12 -14.74 4.22
CA GLY A 43 -20.79 -16.16 4.36
C GLY A 43 -19.32 -16.47 4.66
N LEU A 44 -18.47 -15.45 4.87
CA LEU A 44 -17.07 -15.60 5.28
C LEU A 44 -16.78 -14.81 6.56
N PRO A 45 -15.79 -15.25 7.37
CA PRO A 45 -15.31 -14.45 8.48
C PRO A 45 -14.76 -13.09 8.02
N ASP A 46 -14.89 -12.07 8.86
CA ASP A 46 -14.22 -10.78 8.67
C ASP A 46 -12.70 -11.01 8.57
N SER A 47 -12.04 -10.29 7.66
CA SER A 47 -10.58 -10.29 7.53
C SER A 47 -10.07 -8.87 7.75
N GLU A 48 -8.96 -8.75 8.48
CA GLU A 48 -8.36 -7.46 8.82
C GLU A 48 -6.84 -7.45 8.63
N ALA A 49 -6.29 -6.27 8.37
CA ALA A 49 -4.85 -6.04 8.33
C ALA A 49 -4.53 -4.62 8.82
N THR A 50 -3.36 -4.43 9.44
CA THR A 50 -2.93 -3.14 9.97
C THR A 50 -1.77 -2.53 9.19
N THR A 51 -1.75 -1.22 9.02
CA THR A 51 -0.57 -0.49 8.54
C THR A 51 -0.20 0.62 9.52
N PRO A 52 1.07 0.79 9.90
CA PRO A 52 1.46 1.87 10.79
C PRO A 52 1.24 3.24 10.13
N LEU A 53 1.10 4.28 10.95
CA LEU A 53 1.16 5.65 10.48
C LEU A 53 2.57 5.92 9.92
N GLU A 54 2.64 6.29 8.64
CA GLU A 54 3.88 6.66 7.98
C GLU A 54 4.19 8.13 8.21
N THR A 55 5.40 8.44 8.68
CA THR A 55 5.85 9.81 8.97
C THR A 55 7.00 10.26 8.09
N ILE A 56 7.43 9.42 7.15
CA ILE A 56 8.53 9.70 6.22
C ILE A 56 8.12 9.32 4.79
N ALA A 57 8.63 10.07 3.82
CA ALA A 57 8.46 9.83 2.40
C ALA A 57 9.84 9.79 1.72
N PRO A 58 10.61 8.69 1.84
CA PRO A 58 11.91 8.55 1.21
C PRO A 58 11.79 8.50 -0.32
N SER A 59 12.91 8.69 -1.02
CA SER A 59 12.98 8.56 -2.48
C SER A 59 12.85 7.12 -2.98
N SER A 60 12.93 6.12 -2.09
CA SER A 60 12.70 4.71 -2.39
C SER A 60 11.95 4.00 -1.27
N VAL A 61 11.00 3.15 -1.62
CA VAL A 61 10.34 2.19 -0.72
C VAL A 61 10.19 0.85 -1.43
N ALA A 62 10.32 -0.26 -0.69
CA ALA A 62 10.18 -1.58 -1.25
C ALA A 62 9.17 -2.45 -0.49
N PHE A 63 8.60 -3.44 -1.18
CA PHE A 63 7.65 -4.39 -0.62
C PHE A 63 7.99 -5.79 -1.09
N PHE A 64 7.91 -6.76 -0.19
CA PHE A 64 7.79 -8.15 -0.61
C PHE A 64 6.48 -8.34 -1.36
N PHE A 65 6.51 -9.15 -2.41
CA PHE A 65 5.30 -9.59 -3.08
C PHE A 65 5.27 -11.11 -3.22
N ASP A 66 4.06 -11.63 -3.16
CA ASP A 66 3.73 -13.01 -3.45
C ASP A 66 2.45 -13.09 -4.27
N ASN A 67 2.62 -13.52 -5.52
CA ASN A 67 1.55 -13.73 -6.48
C ASN A 67 1.51 -15.20 -6.96
N VAL A 68 2.03 -16.16 -6.19
CA VAL A 68 1.98 -17.60 -6.54
C VAL A 68 0.74 -18.26 -5.97
N ALA A 69 0.35 -19.41 -6.54
CA ALA A 69 -0.73 -20.26 -6.00
C ALA A 69 -2.06 -19.53 -5.72
N GLY A 70 -2.40 -18.53 -6.54
CA GLY A 70 -3.62 -17.74 -6.40
C GLY A 70 -3.56 -16.64 -5.34
N PHE A 71 -2.43 -16.46 -4.65
CA PHE A 71 -2.21 -15.25 -3.84
C PHE A 71 -2.04 -14.03 -4.75
N GLN A 72 -2.38 -12.85 -4.21
CA GLN A 72 -2.17 -11.58 -4.89
C GLN A 72 -1.64 -10.54 -3.91
N THR A 73 -0.66 -9.75 -4.35
CA THR A 73 -0.15 -8.61 -3.57
C THR A 73 -0.73 -7.31 -4.10
N GLY A 74 -1.51 -6.63 -3.26
CA GLY A 74 -2.02 -5.29 -3.49
C GLY A 74 -1.09 -4.26 -2.86
N ILE A 75 -0.81 -3.18 -3.59
CA ILE A 75 0.02 -2.07 -3.11
C ILE A 75 -0.72 -0.76 -3.39
N ALA A 76 -0.61 0.18 -2.46
CA ALA A 76 -0.91 1.57 -2.71
C ALA A 76 0.34 2.43 -2.47
N VAL A 77 0.66 3.28 -3.42
CA VAL A 77 1.76 4.26 -3.35
C VAL A 77 1.16 5.65 -3.31
N VAL A 78 1.64 6.50 -2.39
CA VAL A 78 1.16 7.88 -2.20
C VAL A 78 2.26 8.89 -2.53
N ASN A 79 1.86 9.94 -3.22
CA ASN A 79 2.65 11.13 -3.49
C ASN A 79 2.16 12.25 -2.56
N LEU A 80 2.94 12.57 -1.55
CA LEU A 80 2.64 13.66 -0.60
C LEU A 80 3.11 15.03 -1.11
N SER A 81 3.77 15.10 -2.27
CA SER A 81 4.27 16.37 -2.79
C SER A 81 3.17 17.23 -3.42
N ALA A 82 3.42 18.54 -3.49
CA ALA A 82 2.54 19.52 -4.11
C ALA A 82 2.54 19.49 -5.65
N SER A 83 3.30 18.57 -6.26
CA SER A 83 3.43 18.41 -7.71
C SER A 83 3.21 16.95 -8.11
N GLU A 84 2.86 16.70 -9.37
CA GLU A 84 2.85 15.34 -9.90
C GLU A 84 4.26 14.74 -9.84
N THR A 85 4.36 13.44 -9.56
CA THR A 85 5.63 12.71 -9.54
C THR A 85 5.56 11.46 -10.39
N THR A 86 6.66 11.15 -11.09
CA THR A 86 6.83 9.88 -11.79
C THR A 86 7.51 8.88 -10.86
N VAL A 87 6.86 7.73 -10.68
CA VAL A 87 7.39 6.61 -9.89
C VAL A 87 7.94 5.55 -10.84
N THR A 88 9.17 5.10 -10.59
CA THR A 88 9.76 3.93 -11.23
C THR A 88 9.59 2.72 -10.32
N ALA A 89 8.93 1.67 -10.81
CA ALA A 89 8.83 0.37 -10.15
C ALA A 89 9.87 -0.58 -10.75
N VAL A 90 10.70 -1.20 -9.90
CA VAL A 90 11.69 -2.21 -10.28
C VAL A 90 11.31 -3.53 -9.59
N PHE A 91 11.25 -4.61 -10.37
CA PHE A 91 10.83 -5.92 -9.88
C PHE A 91 12.03 -6.86 -9.82
N ARG A 92 12.21 -7.54 -8.69
CA ARG A 92 13.24 -8.59 -8.50
C ARG A 92 12.58 -9.88 -8.04
N ASP A 93 13.11 -11.02 -8.48
CA ASP A 93 12.67 -12.34 -7.98
C ASP A 93 13.30 -12.68 -6.62
N GLU A 94 13.02 -13.89 -6.13
CA GLU A 94 13.54 -14.42 -4.87
C GLU A 94 15.06 -14.58 -4.82
N ASN A 95 15.73 -14.62 -5.98
CA ASN A 95 17.19 -14.65 -6.08
C ASN A 95 17.80 -13.24 -6.24
N GLY A 96 16.97 -12.19 -6.22
CA GLY A 96 17.39 -10.81 -6.44
C GLY A 96 17.60 -10.44 -7.92
N LEU A 97 17.30 -11.34 -8.86
CA LEU A 97 17.44 -11.07 -10.28
C LEU A 97 16.37 -10.07 -10.73
N GLN A 98 16.78 -9.03 -11.45
CA GLN A 98 15.83 -8.06 -12.00
C GLN A 98 14.95 -8.71 -13.07
N LEU A 99 13.65 -8.66 -12.86
CA LEU A 99 12.64 -9.13 -13.80
C LEU A 99 12.22 -8.06 -14.80
N GLY A 100 12.39 -6.78 -14.43
CA GLY A 100 12.09 -5.64 -15.27
C GLY A 100 11.79 -4.39 -14.44
N SER A 101 11.34 -3.35 -15.14
CA SER A 101 10.89 -2.10 -14.52
C SER A 101 9.72 -1.48 -15.29
N SER A 102 8.99 -0.59 -14.64
CA SER A 102 7.90 0.18 -15.25
C SER A 102 7.80 1.57 -14.62
N GLN A 103 7.15 2.51 -15.29
CA GLN A 103 6.93 3.86 -14.78
C GLN A 103 5.45 4.22 -14.82
N PHE A 104 5.02 5.04 -13.85
CA PHE A 104 3.69 5.61 -13.80
C PHE A 104 3.69 6.93 -13.04
N SER A 105 2.80 7.85 -13.41
CA SER A 105 2.63 9.12 -12.70
C SER A 105 1.62 8.99 -11.57
N ILE A 106 1.88 9.70 -10.47
CA ILE A 106 0.93 9.92 -9.38
C ILE A 106 0.70 11.43 -9.27
N PRO A 107 -0.55 11.91 -9.40
CA PRO A 107 -0.88 13.32 -9.25
C PRO A 107 -0.40 13.90 -7.91
N ARG A 108 -0.29 15.22 -7.83
CA ARG A 108 -0.02 15.94 -6.57
C ARG A 108 -1.01 15.51 -5.49
N SER A 109 -0.53 15.35 -4.25
CA SER A 109 -1.36 14.93 -3.10
C SER A 109 -2.29 13.75 -3.44
N GLY A 110 -1.77 12.80 -4.21
CA GLY A 110 -2.51 11.71 -4.83
C GLY A 110 -1.95 10.36 -4.43
N HIS A 111 -2.68 9.30 -4.75
CA HIS A 111 -2.22 7.92 -4.58
C HIS A 111 -2.61 7.06 -5.80
N SER A 112 -1.92 5.94 -5.96
CA SER A 112 -2.29 4.89 -6.90
C SER A 112 -2.31 3.55 -6.17
N SER A 113 -3.40 2.80 -6.31
CA SER A 113 -3.58 1.48 -5.70
C SER A 113 -3.90 0.44 -6.76
N PHE A 114 -3.27 -0.74 -6.65
CA PHE A 114 -3.39 -1.80 -7.64
C PHE A 114 -2.90 -3.15 -7.09
N PHE A 115 -3.40 -4.23 -7.67
CA PHE A 115 -2.72 -5.53 -7.58
C PHE A 115 -1.50 -5.55 -8.49
N LEU A 116 -0.35 -5.96 -7.97
CA LEU A 116 0.92 -5.98 -8.70
C LEU A 116 0.84 -6.82 -9.96
N ASN A 117 0.26 -8.02 -9.89
CA ASN A 117 0.14 -8.92 -11.03
C ASN A 117 -0.79 -8.38 -12.13
N SER A 118 -1.81 -7.60 -11.75
CA SER A 118 -2.72 -6.94 -12.70
C SER A 118 -2.08 -5.73 -13.37
N ARG A 119 -1.36 -4.89 -12.61
CA ARG A 119 -0.71 -3.68 -13.14
C ARG A 119 0.59 -3.98 -13.89
N PHE A 120 1.36 -4.96 -13.40
CA PHE A 120 2.66 -5.35 -13.91
C PHE A 120 2.69 -6.86 -14.13
N PRO A 121 2.26 -7.35 -15.31
CA PRO A 121 2.17 -8.78 -15.61
C PRO A 121 3.48 -9.57 -15.42
N THR A 122 4.65 -8.90 -15.45
CA THR A 122 5.95 -9.52 -15.14
C THR A 122 6.02 -10.13 -13.73
N THR A 123 5.16 -9.67 -12.80
CA THR A 123 5.08 -10.17 -11.43
C THR A 123 4.08 -11.32 -11.24
N ALA A 124 3.37 -11.73 -12.29
CA ALA A 124 2.37 -12.81 -12.22
C ALA A 124 3.03 -14.17 -11.98
N ASN A 125 2.42 -15.01 -11.12
CA ASN A 125 2.93 -16.33 -10.73
C ASN A 125 4.38 -16.29 -10.20
N ARG A 126 4.74 -15.22 -9.48
CA ARG A 126 6.08 -15.01 -8.93
C ARG A 126 6.03 -14.47 -7.51
N ARG A 127 7.16 -14.61 -6.82
CA ARG A 127 7.48 -13.96 -5.53
C ARG A 127 8.75 -13.13 -5.69
N GLY A 128 8.90 -12.13 -4.84
CA GLY A 128 10.12 -11.34 -4.80
C GLY A 128 9.92 -9.98 -4.14
N ILE A 129 10.61 -8.97 -4.65
CA ILE A 129 10.56 -7.60 -4.15
C ILE A 129 10.20 -6.65 -5.29
N VAL A 130 9.29 -5.71 -5.02
CA VAL A 130 9.11 -4.52 -5.84
C VAL A 130 9.70 -3.33 -5.09
N GLU A 131 10.50 -2.54 -5.78
CA GLU A 131 11.03 -1.27 -5.29
C GLU A 131 10.40 -0.13 -6.09
N PHE A 132 9.84 0.85 -5.41
CA PHE A 132 9.29 2.07 -6.00
C PHE A 132 10.24 3.22 -5.69
N GLN A 133 10.59 3.99 -6.71
CA GLN A 133 11.56 5.09 -6.62
C GLN A 133 11.02 6.36 -7.26
N ASN A 134 11.26 7.51 -6.64
CA ASN A 134 11.05 8.82 -7.25
C ASN A 134 12.05 9.85 -6.70
N GLN A 135 12.00 11.09 -7.21
CA GLN A 135 12.82 12.20 -6.72
C GLN A 135 12.16 12.99 -5.59
N SER A 136 10.83 12.99 -5.51
CA SER A 136 10.05 13.88 -4.62
C SER A 136 9.70 13.26 -3.27
N GLY A 137 10.05 11.99 -3.05
CA GLY A 137 9.59 11.21 -1.90
C GLY A 137 8.25 10.51 -2.17
N ILE A 138 8.12 9.27 -1.71
CA ILE A 138 6.88 8.49 -1.69
C ILE A 138 6.83 7.63 -0.43
N THR A 139 5.64 7.20 -0.08
CA THR A 139 5.44 6.08 0.85
C THR A 139 4.31 5.20 0.33
N GLY A 140 3.98 4.14 1.05
CA GLY A 140 2.92 3.24 0.61
C GLY A 140 2.57 2.18 1.63
N VAL A 141 1.56 1.41 1.26
CA VAL A 141 1.04 0.30 2.06
C VAL A 141 0.91 -0.94 1.17
N GLY A 142 1.15 -2.11 1.75
CA GLY A 142 1.04 -3.38 1.05
C GLY A 142 0.12 -4.34 1.79
N LEU A 143 -0.64 -5.14 1.04
CA LEU A 143 -1.50 -6.21 1.53
C LEU A 143 -1.31 -7.46 0.67
N ARG A 144 -1.30 -8.65 1.28
CA ARG A 144 -1.27 -9.94 0.59
C ARG A 144 -2.62 -10.63 0.79
N PHE A 145 -3.29 -10.90 -0.31
CA PHE A 145 -4.60 -11.53 -0.38
C PHE A 145 -4.44 -13.01 -0.69
N SER A 146 -5.18 -13.84 0.04
CA SER A 146 -5.25 -15.28 -0.16
C SER A 146 -6.32 -15.66 -1.17
N PRO A 147 -6.18 -16.82 -1.84
CA PRO A 147 -7.25 -17.37 -2.68
C PRO A 147 -8.53 -17.70 -1.89
N SER A 148 -8.44 -17.79 -0.55
CA SER A 148 -9.59 -17.93 0.36
C SER A 148 -10.24 -16.61 0.78
N LEU A 149 -9.90 -15.49 0.11
CA LEU A 149 -10.49 -14.16 0.30
C LEU A 149 -10.21 -13.48 1.65
N SER A 150 -9.30 -14.02 2.45
CA SER A 150 -8.67 -13.30 3.58
C SER A 150 -7.39 -12.59 3.13
N PHE A 151 -6.89 -11.65 3.92
CA PHE A 151 -5.68 -10.89 3.62
C PHE A 151 -4.90 -10.50 4.88
N THR A 152 -3.63 -10.13 4.68
CA THR A 152 -2.72 -9.69 5.74
C THR A 152 -1.87 -8.52 5.28
N SER A 153 -1.28 -7.78 6.22
CA SER A 153 -0.34 -6.70 5.94
C SER A 153 0.95 -7.21 5.32
N VAL A 154 1.51 -6.40 4.43
CA VAL A 154 2.89 -6.52 3.94
C VAL A 154 3.66 -5.31 4.45
N PRO A 155 4.71 -5.51 5.27
CA PRO A 155 5.54 -4.41 5.75
C PRO A 155 6.25 -3.69 4.60
N VAL A 156 6.34 -2.37 4.71
CA VAL A 156 7.21 -1.56 3.87
C VAL A 156 8.67 -1.69 4.32
N ILE A 157 9.59 -1.78 3.36
CA ILE A 157 11.04 -1.73 3.54
C ILE A 157 11.48 -0.33 3.12
N ARG A 158 12.20 0.36 4.00
CA ARG A 158 12.65 1.75 3.83
C ARG A 158 14.13 1.85 4.18
#